data_AF-A0A9D7X760-F1
#
_entry.id   AF-A0A9D7X760-F1
#
_cell.length_a   1.000
_cell.length_b   1.000
_cell.length_c   1.000
_cell.angle_alpha   90.00
_cell.angle_beta   90.00
_cell.angle_gamma   90.00
#
_symmetry.space_group_name_H-M   'P 1'
#
loop_
_entity.id
_entity.type
_entity.pdbx_description
1 polymer ?
#
loop_
_entity_poly.entity_id
_entity_poly.type
_entity_poly.pdbx_seq_one_letter_code
_entity_poly.pdbx_strand_id
1 'polypeptide(L)'
;MRVAQTQINISGGTNHTIRNNVIGSGLATSSGIEVGSSSTPGLRIVGNWIGLGANGVAARPLGTGIRLGAGAVGTVIGGTGSADGNIIANNLGAGIEITAAPATPVQILGNRIGLNASAQPAGNVGAGINVLNANQSVIGSTAWGANRIAHNGGIGVSIVAGTGNRVSGNSIHSNGGLELDLGNGSAADGANANDNLDVDSGGNTRLNHPILATVTRAGNQISAAVSFGTSANLSGLTLEFYRSSRCDNVGGLGVAQTFVFSAVGLTSTAAGVVAPNVSFADANPAPTFYSALLTDASGNTSEISPCVAVPLGLLFFDGFD
;
A
#
# COMPACT_ATOMS: atom_id res chain seq x y z
N MET A 1 -4.72 28.47 3.62
CA MET A 1 -3.55 28.71 4.50
C MET A 1 -3.49 27.57 5.50
N ARG A 2 -2.30 27.05 5.82
CA ARG A 2 -2.14 25.94 6.77
C ARG A 2 -1.79 26.44 8.17
N VAL A 3 -2.29 25.78 9.20
CA VAL A 3 -2.02 26.13 10.60
C VAL A 3 -0.80 25.35 11.10
N ALA A 4 0.19 26.02 11.68
CA ALA A 4 1.37 25.36 12.25
C ALA A 4 1.01 24.71 13.59
N GLN A 5 1.42 23.46 13.77
CA GLN A 5 1.26 22.67 14.99
C GLN A 5 2.56 21.93 15.29
N THR A 6 2.84 21.70 16.56
CA THR A 6 3.95 20.82 16.96
C THR A 6 3.50 19.36 16.95
N GLN A 7 2.31 19.10 17.52
CA GLN A 7 1.63 17.82 17.57
C GLN A 7 0.12 18.03 17.78
N ILE A 8 -0.69 17.01 17.54
CA ILE A 8 -2.12 16.99 17.84
C ILE A 8 -2.46 15.68 18.54
N ASN A 9 -3.02 15.76 19.75
CA ASN A 9 -3.47 14.59 20.51
C ASN A 9 -5.00 14.60 20.63
N ILE A 10 -5.63 13.47 20.33
CA ILE A 10 -7.07 13.27 20.47
C ILE A 10 -7.32 12.21 21.55
N SER A 11 -8.05 12.57 22.59
CA SER A 11 -8.37 11.72 23.74
C SER A 11 -9.86 11.40 23.88
N GLY A 12 -10.65 11.57 22.81
CA GLY A 12 -12.05 11.19 22.73
C GLY A 12 -12.94 12.19 21.98
N GLY A 13 -14.22 11.83 21.82
CA GLY A 13 -15.23 12.63 21.14
C GLY A 13 -15.44 12.20 19.68
N THR A 14 -16.54 12.62 19.08
CA THR A 14 -16.98 12.09 17.77
C THR A 14 -16.79 13.09 16.64
N ASN A 15 -16.60 12.60 15.41
CA ASN A 15 -16.62 13.38 14.16
C ASN A 15 -15.60 14.54 14.10
N HIS A 16 -14.44 14.36 14.74
CA HIS A 16 -13.36 15.32 14.65
C HIS A 16 -12.83 15.40 13.22
N THR A 17 -12.41 16.60 12.80
CA THR A 17 -11.70 16.79 11.53
C THR A 17 -10.40 17.55 11.75
N ILE A 18 -9.28 16.88 11.54
CA ILE A 18 -7.95 17.49 11.51
C ILE A 18 -7.62 17.80 10.06
N ARG A 19 -7.64 19.09 9.69
CA ARG A 19 -7.44 19.52 8.30
C ARG A 19 -6.45 20.65 8.14
N ASN A 20 -5.71 20.62 7.04
CA ASN A 20 -4.86 21.74 6.58
C ASN A 20 -3.84 22.23 7.63
N ASN A 21 -3.22 21.34 8.39
CA ASN A 21 -2.12 21.70 9.29
C ASN A 21 -0.76 21.51 8.62
N VAL A 22 0.26 22.16 9.19
CA VAL A 22 1.68 21.81 9.06
C VAL A 22 2.13 21.36 10.44
N ILE A 23 2.45 20.08 10.59
CA ILE A 23 2.73 19.43 11.86
C ILE A 23 4.17 18.97 11.86
N GLY A 24 4.95 19.47 12.81
CA GLY A 24 6.35 19.07 12.97
C GLY A 24 7.02 19.84 14.10
N SER A 25 7.58 19.11 15.05
CA SER A 25 8.25 19.68 16.22
C SER A 25 9.76 19.88 15.99
N GLY A 26 10.38 19.06 15.13
CA GLY A 26 11.84 18.92 15.05
C GLY A 26 12.44 18.21 16.28
N LEU A 27 11.59 17.77 17.20
CA LEU A 27 11.93 17.04 18.41
C LEU A 27 11.40 15.61 18.24
N ALA A 28 12.35 14.72 17.96
CA ALA A 28 12.26 13.33 17.53
C ALA A 28 11.42 12.33 18.37
N THR A 29 10.62 12.77 19.34
CA THR A 29 10.12 11.88 20.41
C THR A 29 8.60 11.65 20.44
N SER A 30 7.79 12.49 19.80
CA SER A 30 6.32 12.36 19.82
C SER A 30 5.73 12.09 18.44
N SER A 31 4.52 11.52 18.41
CA SER A 31 3.75 11.36 17.17
C SER A 31 3.20 12.71 16.72
N GLY A 32 3.10 12.94 15.40
CA GLY A 32 2.54 14.18 14.86
C GLY A 32 1.05 14.31 15.15
N ILE A 33 0.29 13.28 14.81
CA ILE A 33 -1.11 13.12 15.22
C ILE A 33 -1.20 11.82 16.01
N GLU A 34 -1.71 11.89 17.23
CA GLU A 34 -1.95 10.73 18.08
C GLU A 34 -3.43 10.64 18.46
N VAL A 35 -4.01 9.46 18.25
CA VAL A 35 -5.36 9.13 18.74
C VAL A 35 -5.22 8.07 19.82
N GLY A 36 -5.68 8.39 21.02
CA GLY A 36 -5.56 7.54 22.20
C GLY A 36 -6.52 6.33 22.20
N SER A 37 -6.71 5.74 23.38
CA SER A 37 -7.59 4.60 23.60
C SER A 37 -9.07 4.96 23.73
N SER A 38 -9.39 6.23 24.02
CA SER A 38 -10.77 6.68 24.17
C SER A 38 -11.50 6.75 22.83
N SER A 39 -12.77 6.32 22.82
CA SER A 39 -13.60 6.24 21.62
C SER A 39 -13.64 7.58 20.86
N THR A 40 -13.19 7.53 19.61
CA THR A 40 -13.07 8.66 18.69
C THR A 40 -13.61 8.30 17.31
N PRO A 41 -14.91 7.95 17.18
CA PRO A 41 -15.46 7.48 15.92
C PRO A 41 -15.57 8.62 14.89
N GLY A 42 -15.35 8.27 13.62
CA GLY A 42 -15.57 9.17 12.49
C GLY A 42 -14.54 10.28 12.35
N LEU A 43 -13.32 10.07 12.87
CA LEU A 43 -12.22 11.02 12.72
C LEU A 43 -11.80 11.13 11.25
N ARG A 44 -11.63 12.36 10.76
CA ARG A 44 -11.08 12.67 9.43
C ARG A 44 -9.76 13.42 9.58
N ILE A 45 -8.67 12.85 9.05
CA ILE A 45 -7.36 13.48 8.99
C ILE A 45 -7.07 13.77 7.52
N VAL A 46 -7.22 15.01 7.07
CA VAL A 46 -7.20 15.35 5.63
C VAL A 46 -6.32 16.54 5.31
N GLY A 47 -5.59 16.44 4.20
CA GLY A 47 -4.84 17.54 3.63
C GLY A 47 -3.82 18.14 4.58
N ASN A 48 -3.24 17.39 5.53
CA ASN A 48 -2.19 17.86 6.45
C ASN A 48 -0.79 17.62 5.88
N TRP A 49 0.18 18.41 6.29
CA TRP A 49 1.61 18.15 6.08
C TRP A 49 2.23 17.75 7.41
N ILE A 50 2.87 16.58 7.48
CA ILE A 50 3.32 15.96 8.71
C ILE A 50 4.79 15.56 8.56
N GLY A 51 5.62 16.03 9.49
CA GLY A 51 7.08 15.91 9.45
C GLY A 51 7.76 16.91 8.50
N LEU A 52 7.01 17.93 8.06
CA LEU A 52 7.45 18.95 7.10
C LEU A 52 7.30 20.36 7.70
N GLY A 53 8.12 21.29 7.21
CA GLY A 53 8.01 22.72 7.49
C GLY A 53 6.95 23.42 6.63
N ALA A 54 6.74 24.71 6.90
CA ALA A 54 5.71 25.51 6.23
C ALA A 54 5.92 25.68 4.72
N ASN A 55 7.15 25.46 4.23
CA ASN A 55 7.46 25.41 2.80
C ASN A 55 7.14 24.05 2.15
N GLY A 56 6.71 23.05 2.94
CA GLY A 56 6.36 21.72 2.47
C GLY A 56 7.55 20.84 2.07
N VAL A 57 8.78 21.30 2.33
CA VAL A 57 10.02 20.64 1.90
C VAL A 57 10.99 20.45 3.07
N ALA A 58 11.17 21.46 3.93
CA ALA A 58 12.09 21.39 5.05
C ALA A 58 11.67 20.29 6.02
N ALA A 59 12.61 19.42 6.42
CA ALA A 59 12.34 18.37 7.40
C ALA A 59 12.05 18.97 8.78
N ARG A 60 10.97 18.52 9.41
CA ARG A 60 10.64 18.78 10.82
C ARG A 60 10.27 17.46 11.49
N PRO A 61 11.25 16.56 11.69
CA PRO A 61 10.99 15.19 12.07
C PRO A 61 10.16 15.08 13.35
N LEU A 62 9.34 14.03 13.37
CA LEU A 62 8.59 13.53 14.51
C LEU A 62 9.04 12.09 14.79
N GLY A 63 8.49 11.45 15.82
CA GLY A 63 8.56 9.99 15.97
C GLY A 63 7.77 9.30 14.85
N THR A 64 6.49 9.04 15.07
CA THR A 64 5.55 8.55 14.05
C THR A 64 4.76 9.72 13.45
N GLY A 65 4.45 9.70 12.15
CA GLY A 65 3.63 10.76 11.53
C GLY A 65 2.22 10.79 12.10
N ILE A 66 1.45 9.72 11.88
CA ILE A 66 0.10 9.52 12.44
C ILE A 66 0.08 8.20 13.18
N ARG A 67 -0.32 8.20 14.45
CA ARG A 67 -0.51 6.97 15.25
C ARG A 67 -1.95 6.84 15.71
N LEU A 68 -2.60 5.75 15.31
CA LEU A 68 -3.95 5.39 15.68
C LEU A 68 -3.94 4.29 16.75
N GLY A 69 -4.41 4.64 17.95
CA GLY A 69 -4.71 3.69 19.01
C GLY A 69 -6.12 3.09 18.91
N ALA A 70 -6.45 2.25 19.89
CA ALA A 70 -7.71 1.52 20.00
C ALA A 70 -8.98 2.39 19.88
N GLY A 71 -8.91 3.67 20.23
CA GLY A 71 -10.06 4.58 20.17
C GLY A 71 -10.46 5.03 18.76
N ALA A 72 -9.60 4.84 17.76
CA ALA A 72 -9.69 5.48 16.44
C ALA A 72 -10.65 4.80 15.43
N VAL A 73 -11.81 4.33 15.90
CA VAL A 73 -12.77 3.55 15.09
C VAL A 73 -13.26 4.33 13.86
N GLY A 74 -13.23 3.72 12.67
CA GLY A 74 -13.84 4.33 11.48
C GLY A 74 -13.09 5.57 10.98
N THR A 75 -11.79 5.69 11.29
CA THR A 75 -10.97 6.84 10.89
C THR A 75 -10.72 6.85 9.39
N VAL A 76 -10.80 8.04 8.78
CA VAL A 76 -10.37 8.29 7.41
C VAL A 76 -9.11 9.16 7.42
N ILE A 77 -7.99 8.61 6.96
CA ILE A 77 -6.74 9.31 6.70
C ILE A 77 -6.66 9.61 5.22
N GLY A 78 -6.89 10.86 4.87
CA GLY A 78 -6.94 11.36 3.50
C GLY A 78 -8.34 11.27 2.89
N GLY A 79 -8.44 10.95 1.61
CA GLY A 79 -9.71 10.90 0.91
C GLY A 79 -9.55 10.80 -0.61
N THR A 80 -10.67 10.91 -1.32
CA THR A 80 -10.73 10.84 -2.79
C THR A 80 -10.82 12.21 -3.45
N GLY A 81 -10.84 13.31 -2.68
CA GLY A 81 -10.61 14.65 -3.20
C GLY A 81 -9.14 14.89 -3.49
N SER A 82 -8.83 15.66 -4.53
CA SER A 82 -7.45 16.00 -4.92
C SER A 82 -6.65 16.76 -3.84
N ALA A 83 -7.35 17.37 -2.88
CA ALA A 83 -6.77 18.07 -1.73
C ALA A 83 -6.89 17.29 -0.41
N ASP A 84 -7.54 16.13 -0.40
CA ASP A 84 -7.79 15.37 0.83
C ASP A 84 -6.54 14.63 1.31
N GLY A 85 -5.64 14.28 0.41
CA GLY A 85 -4.41 13.55 0.70
C GLY A 85 -3.48 14.27 1.68
N ASN A 86 -3.06 13.59 2.74
CA ASN A 86 -1.98 14.08 3.61
C ASN A 86 -0.62 13.89 2.94
N ILE A 87 0.36 14.70 3.33
CA ILE A 87 1.78 14.51 2.98
C ILE A 87 2.53 14.17 4.27
N ILE A 88 3.13 12.98 4.32
CA ILE A 88 3.70 12.41 5.54
C ILE A 88 5.13 11.97 5.23
N ALA A 89 6.11 12.70 5.74
CA ALA A 89 7.50 12.59 5.31
C ALA A 89 8.48 12.94 6.45
N ASN A 90 9.73 12.50 6.32
CA ASN A 90 10.83 12.78 7.25
C ASN A 90 10.58 12.38 8.72
N ASN A 91 9.63 11.49 9.02
CA ASN A 91 9.43 11.00 10.39
C ASN A 91 10.47 9.92 10.72
N LEU A 92 10.84 9.78 11.99
CA LEU A 92 11.88 8.83 12.42
C LEU A 92 11.37 7.41 12.64
N GLY A 93 10.05 7.24 12.74
CA GLY A 93 9.35 5.97 12.75
C GLY A 93 8.53 5.78 11.48
N ALA A 94 7.36 5.15 11.62
CA ALA A 94 6.44 4.97 10.49
C ALA A 94 5.77 6.28 10.07
N GLY A 95 5.36 6.36 8.80
CA GLY A 95 4.49 7.45 8.34
C GLY A 95 3.11 7.37 9.01
N ILE A 96 2.44 6.24 8.86
CA ILE A 96 1.16 5.93 9.53
C ILE A 96 1.32 4.63 10.31
N GLU A 97 0.88 4.59 11.55
CA GLU A 97 0.88 3.39 12.39
C GLU A 97 -0.51 3.13 13.01
N ILE A 98 -1.01 1.91 12.88
CA ILE A 98 -2.24 1.43 13.51
C ILE A 98 -1.85 0.38 14.55
N THR A 99 -1.92 0.73 15.84
CA THR A 99 -1.32 -0.11 16.90
C THR A 99 -2.24 -1.21 17.42
N ALA A 100 -3.57 -1.04 17.36
CA ALA A 100 -4.51 -2.04 17.89
C ALA A 100 -5.96 -1.88 17.36
N ALA A 101 -6.69 -3.00 17.27
CA ALA A 101 -8.14 -3.02 17.23
C ALA A 101 -8.73 -2.45 18.55
N PRO A 102 -9.89 -1.75 18.55
CA PRO A 102 -10.88 -1.64 17.49
C PRO A 102 -10.75 -0.38 16.61
N ALA A 103 -9.56 0.14 16.29
CA ALA A 103 -9.42 1.27 15.34
C ALA A 103 -10.10 1.04 13.96
N THR A 104 -10.62 -0.15 13.73
CA THR A 104 -11.09 -0.72 12.48
C THR A 104 -12.59 -0.52 12.24
N PRO A 105 -13.03 -0.33 10.98
CA PRO A 105 -12.19 -0.23 9.77
C PRO A 105 -11.52 1.15 9.66
N VAL A 106 -10.25 1.19 9.26
CA VAL A 106 -9.53 2.44 8.91
C VAL A 106 -9.48 2.57 7.39
N GLN A 107 -9.71 3.78 6.87
CA GLN A 107 -9.51 4.09 5.46
C GLN A 107 -8.28 4.99 5.30
N ILE A 108 -7.30 4.56 4.52
CA ILE A 108 -6.10 5.33 4.18
C ILE A 108 -6.13 5.57 2.68
N LEU A 109 -6.47 6.79 2.26
CA LEU A 109 -6.78 7.12 0.86
C LEU A 109 -6.03 8.37 0.39
N GLY A 110 -5.46 8.31 -0.81
CA GLY A 110 -4.93 9.51 -1.50
C GLY A 110 -3.72 10.17 -0.85
N ASN A 111 -3.05 9.53 0.11
CA ASN A 111 -1.93 10.12 0.83
C ASN A 111 -0.62 10.01 0.03
N ARG A 112 0.29 10.96 0.26
CA ARG A 112 1.69 10.90 -0.18
C ARG A 112 2.57 10.61 1.03
N ILE A 113 3.25 9.47 1.03
CA ILE A 113 4.00 8.94 2.18
C ILE A 113 5.44 8.68 1.74
N GLY A 114 6.38 9.35 2.41
CA GLY A 114 7.81 9.36 2.07
C GLY A 114 8.17 10.32 0.91
N LEU A 115 7.26 11.23 0.58
CA LEU A 115 7.42 12.29 -0.43
C LEU A 115 7.11 13.65 0.18
N ASN A 116 7.84 14.69 -0.21
CA ASN A 116 7.53 16.06 0.19
C ASN A 116 6.45 16.72 -0.70
N ALA A 117 6.13 17.99 -0.43
CA ALA A 117 5.09 18.72 -1.17
C ALA A 117 5.41 18.91 -2.67
N SER A 118 6.69 18.87 -3.04
CA SER A 118 7.15 18.92 -4.44
C SER A 118 7.30 17.53 -5.07
N ALA A 119 6.74 16.50 -4.43
CA ALA A 119 6.83 15.09 -4.83
C ALA A 119 8.27 14.57 -4.98
N GLN A 120 9.22 15.16 -4.26
CA GLN A 120 10.60 14.66 -4.17
C GLN A 120 10.73 13.68 -3.00
N PRO A 121 11.70 12.75 -3.06
CA PRO A 121 12.00 11.82 -1.97
C PRO A 121 12.21 12.54 -0.63
N ALA A 122 11.48 12.10 0.40
CA ALA A 122 11.56 12.61 1.76
C ALA A 122 11.07 11.52 2.72
N GLY A 123 11.72 10.35 2.65
CA GLY A 123 11.34 9.14 3.34
C GLY A 123 11.07 9.32 4.84
N ASN A 124 10.10 8.57 5.35
CA ASN A 124 10.11 8.24 6.77
C ASN A 124 11.20 7.18 7.00
N VAL A 125 11.84 7.16 8.16
CA VAL A 125 12.91 6.19 8.46
C VAL A 125 12.35 4.78 8.59
N GLY A 126 11.17 4.61 9.17
CA GLY A 126 10.47 3.33 9.30
C GLY A 126 9.62 2.99 8.07
N ALA A 127 8.57 2.20 8.29
CA ALA A 127 7.62 1.83 7.24
C ALA A 127 6.79 3.04 6.75
N GLY A 128 6.28 2.98 5.52
CA GLY A 128 5.33 3.97 5.04
C GLY A 128 4.02 3.89 5.84
N ILE A 129 3.40 2.70 5.82
CA ILE A 129 2.23 2.35 6.62
C ILE A 129 2.55 1.08 7.41
N ASN A 130 2.33 1.10 8.72
CA ASN A 130 2.52 -0.03 9.62
C ASN A 130 1.21 -0.40 10.32
N VAL A 131 0.64 -1.54 9.98
CA VAL A 131 -0.57 -2.08 10.59
C VAL A 131 -0.16 -3.17 11.56
N LEU A 132 -0.03 -2.83 12.84
CA LEU A 132 0.37 -3.79 13.87
C LEU A 132 -0.75 -4.78 14.17
N ASN A 133 -1.99 -4.29 14.28
CA ASN A 133 -3.17 -5.12 14.46
C ASN A 133 -4.43 -4.34 14.08
N ALA A 134 -5.00 -4.66 12.92
CA ALA A 134 -6.24 -4.10 12.42
C ALA A 134 -6.94 -5.09 11.48
N ASN A 135 -8.27 -5.04 11.41
CA ASN A 135 -9.07 -5.80 10.48
C ASN A 135 -9.82 -4.86 9.53
N GLN A 136 -10.14 -5.33 8.33
CA GLN A 136 -11.06 -4.63 7.42
C GLN A 136 -10.63 -3.20 7.06
N SER A 137 -9.32 -2.91 7.13
CA SER A 137 -8.81 -1.61 6.69
C SER A 137 -8.80 -1.53 5.16
N VAL A 138 -8.98 -0.32 4.63
CA VAL A 138 -8.87 -0.04 3.20
C VAL A 138 -7.69 0.87 2.98
N ILE A 139 -6.63 0.35 2.37
CA ILE A 139 -5.41 1.06 2.03
C ILE A 139 -5.41 1.26 0.52
N GLY A 140 -5.78 2.46 0.10
CA GLY A 140 -5.86 2.83 -1.30
C GLY A 140 -7.21 2.56 -1.94
N SER A 141 -7.34 3.11 -3.14
CA SER A 141 -8.46 2.94 -4.05
C SER A 141 -7.99 3.39 -5.44
N THR A 142 -8.90 3.72 -6.35
CA THR A 142 -8.57 4.24 -7.67
C THR A 142 -8.46 5.77 -7.67
N ALA A 143 -7.87 6.32 -8.74
CA ALA A 143 -7.74 7.75 -8.97
C ALA A 143 -7.13 8.48 -7.76
N TRP A 144 -7.79 9.53 -7.24
CA TRP A 144 -7.33 10.29 -6.08
C TRP A 144 -7.34 9.52 -4.77
N GLY A 145 -8.00 8.35 -4.70
CA GLY A 145 -7.94 7.47 -3.53
C GLY A 145 -6.68 6.61 -3.47
N ALA A 146 -5.90 6.52 -4.54
CA ALA A 146 -4.62 5.80 -4.57
C ALA A 146 -3.58 6.51 -3.68
N ASN A 147 -3.01 5.80 -2.71
CA ASN A 147 -1.86 6.35 -1.99
C ASN A 147 -0.60 6.24 -2.85
N ARG A 148 0.33 7.16 -2.65
CA ARG A 148 1.70 7.08 -3.19
C ARG A 148 2.66 6.91 -2.02
N ILE A 149 3.27 5.73 -1.93
CA ILE A 149 4.06 5.26 -0.80
C ILE A 149 5.44 4.90 -1.34
N ALA A 150 6.40 5.80 -1.16
CA ALA A 150 7.71 5.65 -1.76
C ALA A 150 8.83 6.25 -0.91
N HIS A 151 10.04 5.73 -1.09
CA HIS A 151 11.26 6.26 -0.48
C HIS A 151 11.30 6.19 1.06
N ASN A 152 10.43 5.41 1.71
CA ASN A 152 10.55 5.15 3.14
C ASN A 152 11.73 4.20 3.39
N GLY A 153 12.38 4.29 4.55
CA GLY A 153 13.56 3.50 4.88
C GLY A 153 13.24 2.04 5.22
N GLY A 154 12.00 1.74 5.63
CA GLY A 154 11.50 0.39 5.88
C GLY A 154 10.59 -0.14 4.77
N ILE A 155 9.66 -1.02 5.17
CA ILE A 155 8.64 -1.61 4.29
C ILE A 155 7.66 -0.52 3.81
N GLY A 156 7.18 -0.59 2.56
CA GLY A 156 6.16 0.32 2.05
C GLY A 156 4.87 0.26 2.87
N VAL A 157 4.23 -0.91 2.87
CA VAL A 157 3.07 -1.27 3.70
C VAL A 157 3.38 -2.57 4.45
N SER A 158 3.38 -2.54 5.78
CA SER A 158 3.48 -3.76 6.59
C SER A 158 2.14 -4.04 7.27
N ILE A 159 1.65 -5.28 7.15
CA ILE A 159 0.48 -5.77 7.86
C ILE A 159 0.93 -6.92 8.75
N VAL A 160 1.23 -6.60 10.01
CA VAL A 160 1.77 -7.57 10.97
C VAL A 160 0.69 -8.56 11.42
N ALA A 161 -0.50 -8.07 11.73
CA ALA A 161 -1.62 -8.88 12.20
C ALA A 161 -2.99 -8.32 11.77
N GLY A 162 -4.00 -9.19 11.85
CA GLY A 162 -5.38 -8.91 11.50
C GLY A 162 -5.69 -9.16 10.02
N THR A 163 -6.97 -9.26 9.68
CA THR A 163 -7.46 -9.83 8.42
C THR A 163 -8.45 -8.91 7.71
N GLY A 164 -8.66 -9.14 6.42
CA GLY A 164 -9.52 -8.35 5.56
C GLY A 164 -8.98 -6.97 5.25
N ASN A 165 -7.68 -6.73 5.43
CA ASN A 165 -7.07 -5.43 5.11
C ASN A 165 -6.76 -5.36 3.62
N ARG A 166 -7.58 -4.62 2.88
CA ARG A 166 -7.45 -4.49 1.44
C ARG A 166 -6.40 -3.46 1.07
N VAL A 167 -5.41 -3.85 0.27
CA VAL A 167 -4.41 -2.96 -0.33
C VAL A 167 -4.64 -2.92 -1.83
N SER A 168 -5.10 -1.79 -2.35
CA SER A 168 -5.59 -1.73 -3.74
C SER A 168 -5.34 -0.39 -4.40
N GLY A 169 -4.92 -0.41 -5.66
CA GLY A 169 -4.70 0.76 -6.51
C GLY A 169 -3.56 1.71 -6.11
N ASN A 170 -2.77 1.37 -5.08
CA ASN A 170 -1.68 2.23 -4.59
C ASN A 170 -0.48 2.24 -5.55
N SER A 171 0.34 3.29 -5.47
CA SER A 171 1.69 3.32 -6.03
C SER A 171 2.68 3.07 -4.89
N ILE A 172 3.25 1.86 -4.84
CA ILE A 172 4.15 1.41 -3.77
C ILE A 172 5.48 1.00 -4.40
N HIS A 173 6.53 1.79 -4.18
CA HIS A 173 7.82 1.57 -4.82
C HIS A 173 9.00 2.26 -4.12
N SER A 174 10.21 1.78 -4.38
CA SER A 174 11.46 2.42 -3.95
C SER A 174 11.52 2.64 -2.43
N ASN A 175 10.90 1.75 -1.66
CA ASN A 175 11.07 1.70 -0.21
C ASN A 175 12.30 0.85 0.14
N GLY A 176 12.86 1.01 1.34
CA GLY A 176 14.10 0.34 1.74
C GLY A 176 13.93 -1.15 2.08
N GLY A 177 12.71 -1.58 2.37
CA GLY A 177 12.33 -2.98 2.55
C GLY A 177 11.40 -3.49 1.44
N LEU A 178 10.62 -4.53 1.74
CA LEU A 178 9.55 -4.98 0.85
C LEU A 178 8.53 -3.87 0.61
N GLU A 179 7.89 -3.88 -0.55
CA GLU A 179 6.85 -2.89 -0.86
C GLU A 179 5.54 -3.20 -0.09
N LEU A 180 5.20 -4.48 0.05
CA LEU A 180 4.13 -4.98 0.90
C LEU A 180 4.59 -6.26 1.58
N ASP A 181 4.40 -6.35 2.89
CA ASP A 181 4.80 -7.50 3.73
C ASP A 181 3.65 -7.93 4.64
N LEU A 182 3.41 -9.24 4.75
CA LEU A 182 2.41 -9.82 5.65
C LEU A 182 3.08 -10.62 6.78
N GLY A 183 3.00 -10.07 7.99
CA GLY A 183 3.68 -10.61 9.15
C GLY A 183 3.02 -11.84 9.78
N ASN A 184 3.71 -12.43 10.75
CA ASN A 184 3.30 -13.67 11.45
C ASN A 184 2.35 -13.44 12.62
N GLY A 185 1.75 -12.26 12.70
CA GLY A 185 0.94 -11.82 13.84
C GLY A 185 1.74 -11.13 14.96
N SER A 186 3.08 -11.23 14.96
CA SER A 186 3.94 -10.61 15.98
C SER A 186 4.93 -9.61 15.40
N ALA A 187 5.43 -9.84 14.18
CA ALA A 187 6.29 -8.92 13.46
C ALA A 187 6.16 -9.11 11.94
N ALA A 188 6.63 -8.10 11.19
CA ALA A 188 7.05 -8.28 9.81
C ALA A 188 8.17 -9.31 9.75
N ASP A 189 8.13 -10.24 8.80
CA ASP A 189 9.09 -11.34 8.72
C ASP A 189 9.59 -11.65 7.30
N GLY A 190 9.27 -10.76 6.35
CA GLY A 190 9.73 -10.86 4.97
C GLY A 190 8.80 -11.70 4.11
N ALA A 191 9.24 -11.92 2.88
CA ALA A 191 8.42 -12.54 1.84
C ALA A 191 7.90 -13.91 2.29
N ASN A 192 6.59 -14.09 2.20
CA ASN A 192 5.93 -15.33 2.55
C ASN A 192 6.03 -16.33 1.40
N ALA A 193 6.19 -17.60 1.74
CA ALA A 193 6.21 -18.67 0.76
C ALA A 193 4.78 -19.08 0.41
N ASN A 194 4.50 -19.28 -0.87
CA ASN A 194 3.22 -19.85 -1.27
C ASN A 194 3.10 -21.32 -0.80
N ASP A 195 1.96 -21.67 -0.20
CA ASP A 195 1.68 -23.02 0.29
C ASP A 195 0.44 -23.68 -0.36
N ASN A 196 0.21 -24.95 -0.02
CA ASN A 196 -0.94 -25.67 -0.54
C ASN A 196 -2.21 -25.36 0.26
N LEU A 197 -3.23 -24.86 -0.45
CA LEU A 197 -4.55 -24.48 0.08
C LEU A 197 -4.59 -23.22 0.95
N ASP A 198 -3.49 -22.46 1.07
CA ASP A 198 -3.46 -21.18 1.76
C ASP A 198 -3.94 -21.34 3.21
N VAL A 199 -3.27 -22.22 3.95
CA VAL A 199 -3.67 -22.62 5.32
C VAL A 199 -3.01 -21.77 6.40
N ASP A 200 -2.33 -20.71 6.00
CA ASP A 200 -1.59 -19.82 6.86
C ASP A 200 -2.46 -18.94 7.76
N SER A 201 -1.80 -18.33 8.75
CA SER A 201 -2.38 -17.35 9.64
C SER A 201 -1.42 -16.18 9.84
N GLY A 202 -1.93 -15.02 10.26
CA GLY A 202 -1.14 -13.80 10.40
C GLY A 202 -1.82 -12.61 9.73
N GLY A 203 -1.03 -11.61 9.35
CA GLY A 203 -1.51 -10.46 8.59
C GLY A 203 -2.16 -10.92 7.29
N ASN A 204 -3.42 -10.54 7.06
CA ASN A 204 -4.20 -10.95 5.89
C ASN A 204 -4.14 -12.45 5.58
N THR A 205 -4.13 -13.29 6.62
CA THR A 205 -3.96 -14.75 6.52
C THR A 205 -2.73 -15.20 5.73
N ARG A 206 -1.78 -14.30 5.47
CA ARG A 206 -0.62 -14.50 4.59
C ARG A 206 -1.01 -15.04 3.21
N LEU A 207 -2.16 -14.56 2.72
CA LEU A 207 -2.73 -14.97 1.44
C LEU A 207 -1.63 -15.13 0.37
N ASN A 208 -1.50 -16.33 -0.16
CA ASN A 208 -0.58 -16.66 -1.24
C ASN A 208 -0.59 -15.59 -2.35
N HIS A 209 0.59 -15.17 -2.78
CA HIS A 209 0.72 -14.14 -3.81
C HIS A 209 0.64 -14.74 -5.23
N PRO A 210 0.23 -13.95 -6.25
CA PRO A 210 0.28 -14.40 -7.64
C PRO A 210 1.70 -14.80 -8.08
N ILE A 211 1.78 -15.71 -9.05
CA ILE A 211 3.01 -15.99 -9.80
C ILE A 211 2.71 -15.71 -11.26
N LEU A 212 3.49 -14.81 -11.87
CA LEU A 212 3.42 -14.52 -13.30
C LEU A 212 4.42 -15.45 -14.02
N ALA A 213 3.93 -16.49 -14.68
CA ALA A 213 4.80 -17.45 -15.37
C ALA A 213 5.36 -16.86 -16.68
N THR A 214 4.50 -16.18 -17.43
CA THR A 214 4.87 -15.43 -18.62
C THR A 214 4.08 -14.14 -18.68
N VAL A 215 4.71 -13.08 -19.18
CA VAL A 215 4.04 -11.85 -19.58
C VAL A 215 4.57 -11.50 -20.96
N THR A 216 3.69 -11.45 -21.94
CA THR A 216 4.04 -11.16 -23.34
C THR A 216 3.29 -9.93 -23.83
N ARG A 217 3.83 -9.32 -24.88
CA ARG A 217 3.28 -8.12 -25.49
C ARG A 217 3.10 -8.29 -27.00
N ALA A 218 1.93 -7.90 -27.50
CA ALA A 218 1.63 -7.75 -28.91
C ALA A 218 0.99 -6.37 -29.15
N GLY A 219 1.75 -5.43 -29.70
CA GLY A 219 1.32 -4.02 -29.78
C GLY A 219 1.05 -3.44 -28.39
N ASN A 220 -0.15 -2.92 -28.15
CA ASN A 220 -0.58 -2.42 -26.83
C ASN A 220 -1.26 -3.49 -25.97
N GLN A 221 -1.34 -4.75 -26.42
CA GLN A 221 -1.96 -5.82 -25.66
C GLN A 221 -0.90 -6.59 -24.87
N ILE A 222 -1.15 -6.76 -23.58
CA ILE A 222 -0.40 -7.61 -22.67
C ILE A 222 -1.19 -8.90 -22.46
N SER A 223 -0.50 -10.03 -22.43
CA SER A 223 -1.04 -11.32 -22.03
C SER A 223 -0.17 -11.91 -20.92
N ALA A 224 -0.79 -12.25 -19.79
CA ALA A 224 -0.12 -12.80 -18.62
C ALA A 224 -0.70 -14.18 -18.28
N ALA A 225 0.16 -15.20 -18.23
CA ALA A 225 -0.17 -16.48 -17.64
C ALA A 225 0.11 -16.41 -16.14
N VAL A 226 -0.95 -16.52 -15.33
CA VAL A 226 -0.88 -16.34 -13.88
C VAL A 226 -1.25 -17.65 -13.19
N SER A 227 -0.59 -17.96 -12.08
CA SER A 227 -0.97 -19.06 -11.20
C SER A 227 -0.83 -18.68 -9.73
N PHE A 228 -1.73 -19.16 -8.89
CA PHE A 228 -1.62 -19.09 -7.43
C PHE A 228 -2.51 -20.14 -6.77
N GLY A 229 -2.15 -20.52 -5.55
CA GLY A 229 -2.96 -21.36 -4.68
C GLY A 229 -3.79 -20.50 -3.74
N THR A 230 -4.99 -20.94 -3.41
CA THR A 230 -5.86 -20.36 -2.37
C THR A 230 -6.57 -21.51 -1.65
N SER A 231 -7.44 -21.22 -0.69
CA SER A 231 -8.39 -22.23 -0.23
C SER A 231 -9.29 -22.74 -1.38
N ALA A 232 -9.82 -23.94 -1.22
CA ALA A 232 -10.65 -24.60 -2.22
C ALA A 232 -12.00 -23.89 -2.45
N ASN A 233 -12.47 -23.88 -3.70
CA ASN A 233 -13.79 -23.38 -4.10
C ASN A 233 -14.10 -21.92 -3.67
N LEU A 234 -13.09 -21.07 -3.61
CA LEU A 234 -13.28 -19.65 -3.37
C LEU A 234 -13.82 -18.95 -4.61
N SER A 235 -14.57 -17.87 -4.38
CA SER A 235 -15.05 -16.96 -5.43
C SER A 235 -14.82 -15.52 -4.99
N GLY A 236 -14.93 -14.58 -5.93
CA GLY A 236 -14.73 -13.16 -5.64
C GLY A 236 -13.27 -12.75 -5.51
N LEU A 237 -12.34 -13.54 -6.06
CA LEU A 237 -10.93 -13.21 -6.11
C LEU A 237 -10.69 -12.09 -7.13
N THR A 238 -9.80 -11.16 -6.78
CA THR A 238 -9.40 -10.02 -7.62
C THR A 238 -7.90 -10.02 -7.80
N LEU A 239 -7.43 -9.95 -9.05
CA LEU A 239 -6.03 -9.69 -9.38
C LEU A 239 -5.88 -8.22 -9.80
N GLU A 240 -4.87 -7.55 -9.26
CA GLU A 240 -4.45 -6.22 -9.71
C GLU A 240 -3.05 -6.29 -10.32
N PHE A 241 -2.90 -5.81 -11.54
CA PHE A 241 -1.62 -5.78 -12.24
C PHE A 241 -0.99 -4.39 -12.13
N TYR A 242 0.33 -4.41 -11.94
CA TYR A 242 1.14 -3.21 -11.84
C TYR A 242 2.28 -3.26 -12.83
N ARG A 243 2.53 -2.11 -13.45
CA ARG A 243 3.71 -1.85 -14.28
C ARG A 243 4.72 -1.04 -13.51
N SER A 244 5.97 -1.47 -13.58
CA SER A 244 7.10 -0.83 -12.89
C SER A 244 8.28 -0.60 -13.83
N SER A 245 8.95 0.52 -13.64
CA SER A 245 10.18 0.89 -14.37
C SER A 245 11.41 0.10 -13.90
N ARG A 246 11.31 -0.53 -12.73
CA ARG A 246 12.32 -1.36 -12.11
C ARG A 246 11.67 -2.56 -11.45
N CYS A 247 12.50 -3.54 -11.16
CA CYS A 247 12.16 -4.60 -10.25
C CYS A 247 13.20 -4.61 -9.13
N ASP A 248 12.77 -4.26 -7.92
CA ASP A 248 13.67 -4.08 -6.79
C ASP A 248 14.06 -5.45 -6.17
N ASN A 249 13.31 -6.52 -6.43
CA ASN A 249 13.60 -7.93 -6.09
C ASN A 249 13.99 -8.18 -4.62
N VAL A 250 13.63 -7.26 -3.72
CA VAL A 250 13.78 -7.47 -2.28
C VAL A 250 12.92 -8.66 -1.89
N GLY A 251 13.49 -9.66 -1.22
CA GLY A 251 12.81 -10.92 -0.89
C GLY A 251 12.33 -11.73 -2.11
N GLY A 252 12.80 -11.42 -3.33
CA GLY A 252 12.31 -12.04 -4.57
C GLY A 252 10.97 -11.49 -5.08
N LEU A 253 10.44 -10.43 -4.47
CA LEU A 253 9.15 -9.84 -4.83
C LEU A 253 9.28 -8.61 -5.72
N GLY A 254 8.22 -8.32 -6.46
CA GLY A 254 8.13 -7.19 -7.37
C GLY A 254 7.73 -5.88 -6.69
N VAL A 255 7.38 -4.92 -7.53
CA VAL A 255 7.04 -3.54 -7.13
C VAL A 255 5.69 -3.16 -7.72
N ALA A 256 4.85 -2.42 -6.99
CA ALA A 256 3.52 -1.98 -7.42
C ALA A 256 3.53 -0.49 -7.81
N GLN A 257 4.33 -0.10 -8.82
CA GLN A 257 4.55 1.31 -9.12
C GLN A 257 3.36 1.99 -9.81
N THR A 258 2.83 1.40 -10.88
CA THR A 258 1.71 1.96 -11.66
C THR A 258 0.62 0.91 -11.82
N PHE A 259 -0.56 1.13 -11.23
CA PHE A 259 -1.73 0.29 -11.50
C PHE A 259 -2.11 0.36 -12.98
N VAL A 260 -2.32 -0.80 -13.62
CA VAL A 260 -2.68 -0.87 -15.05
C VAL A 260 -4.00 -1.56 -15.31
N PHE A 261 -4.34 -2.60 -14.55
CA PHE A 261 -5.51 -3.42 -14.81
C PHE A 261 -5.96 -4.20 -13.59
N SER A 262 -7.25 -4.57 -13.54
CA SER A 262 -7.77 -5.53 -12.57
C SER A 262 -8.66 -6.57 -13.23
N ALA A 263 -8.40 -7.85 -12.92
CA ALA A 263 -9.28 -8.96 -13.25
C ALA A 263 -10.08 -9.34 -12.00
N VAL A 264 -11.41 -9.29 -12.09
CA VAL A 264 -12.32 -9.49 -10.95
C VAL A 264 -13.15 -10.77 -11.13
N GLY A 265 -13.67 -11.29 -10.01
CA GLY A 265 -14.61 -12.42 -10.03
C GLY A 265 -13.96 -13.75 -10.38
N LEU A 266 -12.66 -13.89 -10.14
CA LEU A 266 -11.96 -15.16 -10.33
C LEU A 266 -12.39 -16.16 -9.24
N THR A 267 -12.30 -17.44 -9.57
CA THR A 267 -12.69 -18.56 -8.70
C THR A 267 -11.58 -19.60 -8.63
N SER A 268 -11.40 -20.22 -7.47
CA SER A 268 -10.49 -21.36 -7.31
C SER A 268 -11.21 -22.69 -7.57
N THR A 269 -10.44 -23.67 -8.03
CA THR A 269 -10.92 -25.04 -8.21
C THR A 269 -11.14 -25.74 -6.86
N ALA A 270 -11.68 -26.97 -6.88
CA ALA A 270 -11.77 -27.82 -5.69
C ALA A 270 -10.41 -28.17 -5.08
N ALA A 271 -9.32 -28.03 -5.85
CA ALA A 271 -7.95 -28.18 -5.37
C ALA A 271 -7.32 -26.85 -4.90
N GLY A 272 -8.08 -25.76 -4.88
CA GLY A 272 -7.57 -24.43 -4.49
C GLY A 272 -6.66 -23.77 -5.53
N VAL A 273 -6.59 -24.29 -6.74
CA VAL A 273 -5.73 -23.72 -7.79
C VAL A 273 -6.50 -22.70 -8.63
N VAL A 274 -5.85 -21.58 -8.94
CA VAL A 274 -6.30 -20.56 -9.89
C VAL A 274 -5.20 -20.35 -10.92
N ALA A 275 -5.50 -20.52 -12.21
CA ALA A 275 -4.52 -20.41 -13.30
C ALA A 275 -5.05 -19.68 -14.56
N PRO A 276 -5.46 -18.40 -14.45
CA PRO A 276 -6.03 -17.68 -15.58
C PRO A 276 -4.96 -17.21 -16.56
N ASN A 277 -5.35 -17.11 -17.83
CA ASN A 277 -4.66 -16.26 -18.80
C ASN A 277 -5.39 -14.92 -18.85
N VAL A 278 -4.73 -13.85 -18.43
CA VAL A 278 -5.31 -12.51 -18.36
C VAL A 278 -4.73 -11.67 -19.48
N SER A 279 -5.60 -11.00 -20.24
CA SER A 279 -5.18 -10.05 -21.27
C SER A 279 -5.75 -8.66 -21.00
N PHE A 280 -4.92 -7.64 -21.14
CA PHE A 280 -5.30 -6.24 -20.93
C PHE A 280 -4.49 -5.29 -21.81
N ALA A 281 -4.96 -4.06 -21.95
CA ALA A 281 -4.28 -3.04 -22.73
C ALA A 281 -3.29 -2.26 -21.86
N ASP A 282 -2.06 -2.10 -22.33
CA ASP A 282 -1.09 -1.14 -21.83
C ASP A 282 -0.38 -0.44 -23.01
N ALA A 283 -0.61 0.86 -23.13
CA ALA A 283 -0.06 1.69 -24.19
C ALA A 283 1.39 2.16 -23.92
N ASN A 284 1.97 1.94 -22.74
CA ASN A 284 3.34 2.37 -22.46
C ASN A 284 4.34 1.51 -23.24
N PRO A 285 5.07 2.03 -24.25
CA PRO A 285 5.94 1.21 -25.08
C PRO A 285 7.28 0.85 -24.40
N ALA A 286 7.66 1.50 -23.29
CA ALA A 286 8.97 1.31 -22.69
C ALA A 286 9.16 -0.12 -22.13
N PRO A 287 10.42 -0.62 -22.07
CA PRO A 287 10.74 -1.82 -21.31
C PRO A 287 10.26 -1.66 -19.87
N THR A 288 9.46 -2.61 -19.40
CA THR A 288 8.87 -2.55 -18.07
C THR A 288 8.82 -3.92 -17.44
N PHE A 289 8.64 -3.92 -16.13
CA PHE A 289 8.34 -5.10 -15.34
C PHE A 289 6.85 -5.10 -15.01
N TYR A 290 6.25 -6.29 -14.96
CA TYR A 290 4.90 -6.49 -14.46
C TYR A 290 4.94 -7.32 -13.18
N SER A 291 4.09 -6.96 -12.24
CA SER A 291 3.82 -7.69 -11.00
C SER A 291 2.30 -7.66 -10.73
N ALA A 292 1.84 -8.46 -9.78
CA ALA A 292 0.43 -8.51 -9.42
C ALA A 292 0.21 -8.69 -7.91
N LEU A 293 -0.96 -8.23 -7.45
CA LEU A 293 -1.52 -8.48 -6.12
C LEU A 293 -2.78 -9.33 -6.26
N LEU A 294 -3.02 -10.21 -5.29
CA LEU A 294 -4.27 -10.93 -5.12
C LEU A 294 -5.04 -10.32 -3.96
N THR A 295 -6.36 -10.15 -4.13
CA THR A 295 -7.28 -9.86 -3.03
C THR A 295 -8.40 -10.89 -3.01
N ASP A 296 -8.68 -11.47 -1.84
CA ASP A 296 -9.81 -12.38 -1.65
C ASP A 296 -11.14 -11.65 -1.39
N ALA A 297 -12.25 -12.38 -1.34
CA ALA A 297 -13.57 -11.81 -1.09
C ALA A 297 -13.74 -11.22 0.32
N SER A 298 -12.89 -11.61 1.28
CA SER A 298 -12.87 -11.08 2.64
C SER A 298 -12.05 -9.78 2.75
N GLY A 299 -11.33 -9.41 1.69
CA GLY A 299 -10.47 -8.24 1.62
C GLY A 299 -9.01 -8.50 2.00
N ASN A 300 -8.62 -9.75 2.27
CA ASN A 300 -7.20 -10.08 2.48
C ASN A 300 -6.45 -9.82 1.18
N THR A 301 -5.39 -9.02 1.22
CA THR A 301 -4.50 -8.80 0.08
C THR A 301 -3.18 -9.52 0.34
N SER A 302 -2.70 -10.27 -0.65
CA SER A 302 -1.40 -10.94 -0.66
C SER A 302 -0.25 -9.94 -0.69
N GLU A 303 0.98 -10.43 -0.50
CA GLU A 303 2.18 -9.71 -0.95
C GLU A 303 2.21 -9.58 -2.49
N ILE A 304 3.14 -8.77 -3.01
CA ILE A 304 3.30 -8.53 -4.44
C ILE A 304 4.01 -9.73 -5.08
N SER A 305 3.53 -10.21 -6.22
CA SER A 305 4.21 -11.25 -6.99
C SER A 305 5.66 -10.89 -7.32
N PRO A 306 6.53 -11.89 -7.57
CA PRO A 306 7.74 -11.66 -8.35
C PRO A 306 7.42 -10.93 -9.66
N CYS A 307 8.35 -10.12 -10.11
CA CYS A 307 8.18 -9.36 -11.34
C CYS A 307 8.59 -10.17 -12.57
N VAL A 308 7.97 -9.87 -13.71
CA VAL A 308 8.38 -10.39 -15.02
C VAL A 308 8.76 -9.24 -15.93
N ALA A 309 9.96 -9.30 -16.49
CA ALA A 309 10.42 -8.34 -17.48
C ALA A 309 9.71 -8.56 -18.82
N VAL A 310 9.17 -7.50 -19.39
CA VAL A 310 8.61 -7.49 -20.74
C VAL A 310 9.50 -6.60 -21.59
N PRO A 311 10.38 -7.18 -22.43
CA PRO A 311 11.23 -6.40 -23.33
C PRO A 311 10.37 -5.71 -24.40
N LEU A 312 10.96 -4.74 -25.09
CA LEU A 312 10.37 -4.20 -26.30
C LEU A 312 10.05 -5.36 -27.25
N GLY A 313 8.83 -5.40 -27.77
CA GLY A 313 8.59 -6.14 -29.00
C GLY A 313 9.50 -5.51 -30.05
N LEU A 314 10.48 -6.25 -30.56
CA LEU A 314 11.21 -5.85 -31.76
C LEU A 314 10.15 -5.65 -32.84
N LEU A 315 9.74 -4.40 -33.08
CA LEU A 315 9.26 -4.03 -34.40
C LEU A 315 10.44 -4.37 -35.30
N PHE A 316 10.29 -5.44 -36.07
CA PHE A 316 11.26 -5.79 -37.09
C PHE A 316 11.51 -4.51 -37.90
N PHE A 317 12.73 -3.97 -37.82
CA PHE A 317 13.31 -3.28 -38.96
C PHE A 317 13.37 -4.37 -40.03
N ASP A 318 12.38 -4.39 -40.92
CA ASP A 318 12.53 -5.11 -42.17
C ASP A 318 13.69 -4.44 -42.91
N GLY A 319 14.81 -5.16 -42.98
CA GLY A 319 15.97 -4.76 -43.74
C GLY A 319 15.68 -4.81 -45.23
N PHE A 320 14.97 -3.79 -45.73
CA PHE A 320 14.94 -3.45 -47.15
C PHE A 320 15.20 -1.94 -47.29
N ASP A 321 16.47 -1.63 -47.52
CA ASP A 321 16.94 -0.68 -48.53
C ASP A 321 18.33 -1.11 -49.00
#